data_AF-A0A0U5F328-F1
#
_entry.id   AF-A0A0U5F328-F1
#
_cell.length_a   1.000
_cell.length_b   1.000
_cell.length_c   1.000
_cell.angle_alpha   90.00
_cell.angle_beta   90.00
_cell.angle_gamma   90.00
#
_symmetry.space_group_name_H-M   'P 1'
#
loop_
_entity.id
_entity.type
_entity.pdbx_description
1 polymer ?
#
loop_
_entity_poly.entity_id
_entity_poly.type
_entity_poly.pdbx_seq_one_letter_code
_entity_poly.pdbx_strand_id
1 'polypeptide(L)'
;MKRPVFRFFYKAPAFAVTVAIAAVAGCQAVPYELKVEQTPSTLLYSYAIANGMARGQLMSGSMTLPQIVHIITADRAALNAILVFRDHPGHDTLQLAGQKVEDFLAVIDQPANPADSVMVMPNGQVVPLSHH
;
A
#
# COMPACT_ATOMS: atom_id res chain seq x y z
N MET A 1 13.25 0.81 48.77
CA MET A 1 13.49 0.63 47.32
C MET A 1 14.35 1.80 46.81
N LYS A 2 15.59 1.51 46.41
CA LYS A 2 16.58 2.48 45.92
C LYS A 2 16.25 2.89 44.47
N ARG A 3 16.09 4.18 44.21
CA ARG A 3 16.04 4.72 42.84
C ARG A 3 17.49 4.88 42.35
N PRO A 4 17.91 4.28 41.22
CA PRO A 4 19.20 4.62 40.64
C PRO A 4 19.07 6.00 39.99
N VAL A 5 19.59 7.01 40.67
CA VAL A 5 19.86 8.32 40.09
C VAL A 5 20.98 8.12 39.07
N PHE A 6 20.66 8.25 37.77
CA PHE A 6 21.63 8.32 36.68
C PHE A 6 22.49 9.57 36.82
N ARG A 7 23.48 9.49 37.71
CA ARG A 7 24.45 10.56 37.99
C ARG A 7 25.67 10.51 37.05
N PHE A 8 25.54 9.85 35.90
CA PHE A 8 26.63 9.64 34.94
C PHE A 8 26.65 10.68 33.80
N PHE A 9 25.60 11.48 33.63
CA PHE A 9 25.46 12.39 32.48
C PHE A 9 26.14 13.77 32.65
N TYR A 10 26.76 14.07 33.80
CA TYR A 10 27.30 15.41 34.06
C TYR A 10 28.76 15.62 33.63
N LYS A 11 29.44 14.60 33.10
CA LYS A 11 30.86 14.67 32.69
C LYS A 11 31.19 13.96 31.37
N ALA A 12 30.18 13.54 30.60
CA ALA A 12 30.42 12.93 29.31
C ALA A 12 30.57 14.03 28.23
N PRO A 13 31.64 14.00 27.39
CA PRO A 13 31.77 14.94 26.29
C PRO A 13 30.55 14.80 25.36
N ALA A 14 30.07 15.92 24.80
CA ALA A 14 28.86 15.95 23.95
C ALA A 14 28.87 14.91 22.80
N PHE A 15 30.07 14.50 22.38
CA PHE A 15 30.28 13.43 21.40
C PHE A 15 29.82 12.04 21.89
N ALA A 16 30.03 11.71 23.16
CA ALA A 16 29.58 10.43 23.73
C ALA A 16 28.06 10.36 23.84
N VAL A 17 27.40 11.50 24.11
CA VAL A 17 25.94 11.59 24.16
C VAL A 17 25.33 11.43 22.77
N THR A 18 25.91 12.08 21.75
CA THR A 18 25.43 11.96 20.36
C THR A 18 25.64 10.55 19.80
N VAL A 19 26.78 9.90 20.08
CA VAL A 19 27.03 8.50 19.71
C VAL A 19 26.06 7.55 20.43
N ALA A 20 25.77 7.77 21.71
CA ALA A 20 24.79 6.96 22.44
C ALA A 20 23.38 7.13 21.89
N ILE A 21 22.97 8.36 21.53
CA ILE A 21 21.66 8.61 20.91
C ILE A 21 21.58 7.98 19.51
N ALA A 22 22.65 8.07 18.71
CA ALA A 22 22.72 7.44 17.39
C ALA A 22 22.69 5.90 17.48
N ALA A 23 23.38 5.31 18.46
CA ALA A 23 23.36 3.87 18.70
C ALA A 23 21.99 3.37 19.18
N VAL A 24 21.28 4.15 20.00
CA VAL A 24 19.91 3.82 20.43
C VAL A 24 18.90 4.01 19.29
N ALA A 25 19.05 5.04 18.46
CA ALA A 25 18.20 5.26 17.30
C ALA A 25 18.39 4.21 16.20
N GLY A 26 19.62 3.73 15.98
CA GLY A 26 19.91 2.67 15.00
C GLY A 26 19.39 1.29 15.40
N CYS A 27 19.14 1.04 16.69
CA CYS A 27 18.70 -0.27 17.18
C CYS A 27 17.20 -0.54 16.94
N GLN A 28 16.41 0.50 16.66
CA GLN A 28 14.99 0.39 16.27
C GLN A 28 14.79 0.40 14.74
N ALA A 29 15.84 0.66 13.97
CA ALA A 29 15.81 0.69 12.52
C ALA A 29 16.24 -0.65 11.92
N VAL A 30 15.97 -1.77 12.59
CA VAL A 30 15.90 -3.06 11.89
C VAL A 30 14.63 -2.97 11.06
N PRO A 31 14.71 -2.88 9.72
CA PRO A 31 13.53 -3.08 8.90
C PRO A 31 13.14 -4.54 9.17
N TYR A 32 12.21 -4.74 10.08
CA TYR A 32 11.43 -5.96 10.07
C TYR A 32 10.64 -5.83 8.77
N GLU A 33 11.26 -6.23 7.66
CA GLU A 33 10.52 -6.73 6.51
C GLU A 33 9.61 -7.77 7.14
N LEU A 34 8.37 -7.37 7.41
CA LEU A 34 7.30 -8.30 7.67
C LEU A 34 7.35 -9.18 6.43
N LYS A 35 7.98 -10.34 6.55
CA LYS A 35 7.91 -11.38 5.55
C LYS A 35 6.46 -11.79 5.58
N VAL A 36 5.64 -11.08 4.79
CA VAL A 36 4.24 -11.38 4.59
C VAL A 36 4.27 -12.70 3.84
N GLU A 37 4.34 -13.80 4.59
CA GLU A 37 4.10 -15.11 4.03
C GLU A 37 2.75 -15.04 3.36
N GLN A 38 2.77 -15.19 2.04
CA GLN A 38 1.57 -15.29 1.23
C GLN A 38 0.89 -16.60 1.62
N THR A 39 0.11 -16.56 2.70
CA THR A 39 -0.75 -17.67 3.08
C THR A 39 -2.05 -17.59 2.27
N PRO A 40 -2.73 -18.72 2.02
CA PRO A 40 -4.02 -18.73 1.33
C PRO A 40 -5.05 -17.78 1.95
N SER A 41 -5.03 -17.67 3.29
CA SER A 41 -5.91 -16.77 4.04
C SER A 41 -5.52 -15.31 3.81
N THR A 42 -4.24 -14.97 3.93
CA THR A 42 -3.74 -13.60 3.70
C THR A 42 -4.11 -13.11 2.31
N LEU A 43 -3.99 -13.97 1.30
CA LEU A 43 -4.29 -13.66 -0.09
C LEU A 43 -5.76 -13.24 -0.29
N LEU A 44 -6.71 -13.97 0.29
CA LEU A 44 -8.13 -13.64 0.20
C LEU A 44 -8.45 -12.33 0.94
N TYR A 45 -7.86 -12.11 2.13
CA TYR A 45 -8.04 -10.86 2.87
C TYR A 45 -7.49 -9.66 2.11
N SER A 46 -6.28 -9.76 1.56
CA SER A 46 -5.66 -8.71 0.76
C SER A 46 -6.51 -8.37 -0.47
N TYR A 47 -7.03 -9.38 -1.17
CA TYR A 47 -7.94 -9.16 -2.30
C TYR A 47 -9.23 -8.44 -1.89
N ALA A 48 -9.86 -8.85 -0.78
CA ALA A 48 -11.08 -8.21 -0.28
C ALA A 48 -10.85 -6.73 0.09
N ILE A 49 -9.71 -6.41 0.71
CA ILE A 49 -9.32 -5.04 1.04
C ILE A 49 -9.08 -4.24 -0.25
N ALA A 50 -8.31 -4.78 -1.19
CA ALA A 50 -8.05 -4.16 -2.49
C ALA A 50 -9.35 -3.83 -3.24
N ASN A 51 -10.31 -4.77 -3.28
CA ASN A 51 -11.60 -4.56 -3.92
C ASN A 51 -12.43 -3.47 -3.21
N GLY A 52 -12.39 -3.44 -1.88
CA GLY A 52 -12.98 -2.34 -1.10
C GLY A 52 -12.40 -0.97 -1.45
N MET A 53 -11.07 -0.88 -1.59
CA MET A 53 -10.39 0.36 -1.99
C MET A 53 -10.74 0.77 -3.43
N ALA A 54 -10.71 -0.18 -4.38
CA ALA A 54 -11.10 0.04 -5.76
C ALA A 54 -12.52 0.62 -5.86
N ARG A 55 -13.48 0.05 -5.14
CA ARG A 55 -14.85 0.56 -5.11
C ARG A 55 -14.94 1.96 -4.51
N GLY A 56 -14.21 2.22 -3.41
CA GLY A 56 -14.15 3.56 -2.80
C GLY A 56 -13.62 4.60 -3.77
N GLN A 57 -12.60 4.25 -4.53
CA GLN A 57 -12.04 5.09 -5.59
C GLN A 57 -13.04 5.33 -6.73
N LEU A 58 -13.73 4.29 -7.21
CA LEU A 58 -14.79 4.45 -8.23
C LEU A 58 -15.93 5.35 -7.75
N MET A 59 -16.29 5.28 -6.46
CA MET A 59 -17.33 6.12 -5.87
C MET A 59 -16.91 7.58 -5.69
N SER A 60 -15.61 7.88 -5.68
CA SER A 60 -15.11 9.26 -5.54
C SER A 60 -15.41 10.14 -6.76
N GLY A 61 -15.72 9.53 -7.91
CA GLY A 61 -16.10 10.24 -9.14
C GLY A 61 -14.96 10.99 -9.85
N SER A 62 -13.72 10.90 -9.34
CA SER A 62 -12.55 11.59 -9.90
C SER A 62 -11.81 10.78 -10.97
N MET A 63 -12.26 9.56 -11.27
CA MET A 63 -11.56 8.64 -12.17
C MET A 63 -11.96 8.82 -13.63
N THR A 64 -10.97 8.78 -14.52
CA THR A 64 -11.19 8.77 -15.97
C THR A 64 -11.61 7.37 -16.44
N LEU A 65 -12.31 7.29 -17.57
CA LEU A 65 -12.72 5.99 -18.13
C LEU A 65 -11.53 5.01 -18.36
N PRO A 66 -10.35 5.46 -18.84
CA PRO A 66 -9.17 4.59 -18.92
C PRO A 66 -8.72 4.03 -17.56
N GLN A 67 -8.76 4.83 -16.49
CA GLN A 67 -8.41 4.39 -15.14
C GLN A 67 -9.39 3.34 -14.62
N ILE A 68 -10.69 3.56 -14.85
CA ILE A 68 -11.74 2.61 -14.48
C ILE A 68 -11.52 1.27 -15.18
N VAL A 69 -11.26 1.30 -16.50
CA VAL A 69 -10.97 0.08 -17.27
C VAL A 69 -9.72 -0.62 -16.72
N HIS A 70 -8.66 0.12 -16.42
CA HIS A 70 -7.42 -0.45 -15.89
C HIS A 70 -7.63 -1.17 -14.54
N ILE A 71 -8.38 -0.55 -13.63
CA ILE A 71 -8.76 -1.14 -12.34
C ILE A 71 -9.57 -2.42 -12.54
N ILE A 72 -10.58 -2.40 -13.41
CA ILE A 72 -11.42 -3.58 -13.69
C ILE A 72 -10.59 -4.71 -14.33
N THR A 73 -9.65 -4.39 -15.23
CA THR A 73 -8.78 -5.39 -15.83
C THR A 73 -7.85 -6.03 -14.81
N ALA A 74 -7.30 -5.23 -13.89
CA ALA A 74 -6.43 -5.72 -12.82
C ALA A 74 -7.21 -6.56 -11.79
N ASP A 75 -8.42 -6.14 -11.41
CA ASP A 75 -9.32 -6.91 -10.53
C ASP A 75 -9.63 -8.29 -11.11
N ARG A 76 -10.00 -8.35 -12.40
CA ARG A 76 -10.26 -9.63 -13.10
C ARG A 76 -9.03 -10.53 -13.15
N ALA A 77 -7.85 -9.96 -13.41
CA ALA A 77 -6.61 -10.72 -13.46
C ALA A 77 -6.27 -11.31 -12.08
N ALA A 78 -6.44 -10.53 -11.01
CA ALA A 78 -6.28 -10.99 -9.64
C ALA A 78 -7.28 -12.11 -9.32
N LEU A 79 -8.58 -11.87 -9.51
CA LEU A 79 -9.61 -12.86 -9.22
C LEU A 79 -9.40 -14.17 -10.00
N ASN A 80 -9.03 -14.10 -11.27
CA ASN A 80 -8.74 -15.29 -12.06
C ASN A 80 -7.57 -16.10 -11.48
N ALA A 81 -6.49 -15.44 -11.06
CA ALA A 81 -5.36 -16.14 -10.44
C ALA A 81 -5.74 -16.78 -9.09
N ILE A 82 -6.59 -16.11 -8.30
CA ILE A 82 -7.15 -16.67 -7.05
C ILE A 82 -7.99 -17.92 -7.35
N LEU A 83 -8.82 -17.89 -8.40
CA LEU A 83 -9.62 -19.04 -8.81
C LEU A 83 -8.76 -20.20 -9.29
N VAL A 84 -7.70 -19.93 -10.07
CA VAL A 84 -6.73 -20.96 -10.48
C VAL A 84 -6.07 -21.60 -9.27
N PHE A 85 -5.65 -20.80 -8.29
CA PHE A 85 -5.10 -21.31 -7.03
C PHE A 85 -6.12 -22.14 -6.23
N ARG A 86 -7.39 -21.70 -6.18
CA ARG A 86 -8.47 -22.45 -5.51
C ARG A 86 -8.67 -23.81 -6.16
N ASP A 87 -8.69 -23.87 -7.48
CA ASP A 87 -8.97 -25.09 -8.24
C ASP A 87 -7.76 -26.04 -8.26
N HIS A 88 -6.54 -25.50 -8.26
CA HIS A 88 -5.28 -26.25 -8.23
C HIS A 88 -4.33 -25.68 -7.17
N PRO A 89 -4.50 -26.02 -5.87
CA PRO A 89 -3.71 -25.45 -4.80
C PRO A 89 -2.26 -25.95 -4.85
N GLY A 90 -1.34 -25.07 -5.24
CA GLY A 90 0.09 -25.30 -5.27
C GLY A 90 0.90 -24.03 -4.94
N HIS A 91 2.20 -24.20 -4.69
CA HIS A 91 3.09 -23.08 -4.35
C HIS A 91 3.16 -22.04 -5.49
N ASP A 92 3.33 -22.50 -6.74
CA ASP A 92 3.42 -21.63 -7.91
C ASP A 92 2.13 -20.84 -8.13
N THR A 93 0.97 -21.49 -7.98
CA THR A 93 -0.34 -20.85 -8.11
C THR A 93 -0.61 -19.85 -6.99
N LEU A 94 -0.13 -20.13 -5.78
CA LEU A 94 -0.24 -19.23 -4.63
C LEU A 94 0.61 -17.97 -4.85
N GLN A 95 1.84 -18.15 -5.31
CA GLN A 95 2.74 -17.05 -5.64
C GLN A 95 2.20 -16.19 -6.79
N LEU A 96 1.70 -16.83 -7.85
CA LEU A 96 1.09 -16.12 -8.97
C LEU A 96 -0.15 -15.32 -8.54
N ALA A 97 -1.02 -15.93 -7.73
CA ALA A 97 -2.21 -15.26 -7.24
C ALA A 97 -1.86 -14.11 -6.29
N GLY A 98 -0.85 -14.28 -5.42
CA GLY A 98 -0.31 -13.21 -4.59
C GLY A 98 0.24 -12.05 -5.42
N GLN A 99 1.07 -12.33 -6.43
CA GLN A 99 1.62 -11.32 -7.34
C GLN A 99 0.50 -10.56 -8.07
N LYS A 100 -0.57 -11.23 -8.49
CA LYS A 100 -1.69 -10.55 -9.16
C LYS A 100 -2.52 -9.68 -8.23
N VAL A 101 -2.64 -10.04 -6.96
CA VAL A 101 -3.25 -9.18 -5.94
C VAL A 101 -2.37 -7.95 -5.67
N GLU A 102 -1.05 -8.11 -5.64
CA GLU A 102 -0.10 -6.98 -5.53
C GLU A 102 -0.16 -6.06 -6.75
N ASP A 103 -0.20 -6.62 -7.97
CA ASP A 103 -0.41 -5.86 -9.21
C ASP A 103 -1.71 -5.04 -9.12
N PHE A 104 -2.79 -5.64 -8.63
CA PHE A 104 -4.08 -4.96 -8.45
C PHE A 104 -4.00 -3.82 -7.44
N LEU A 105 -3.37 -4.06 -6.28
CA LEU A 105 -3.13 -3.03 -5.27
C LEU A 105 -2.33 -1.85 -5.84
N ALA A 106 -1.29 -2.12 -6.62
CA ALA A 106 -0.47 -1.08 -7.25
C ALA A 106 -1.27 -0.23 -8.27
N VAL A 107 -2.27 -0.83 -8.93
CA VAL A 107 -3.18 -0.09 -9.83
C VAL A 107 -4.15 0.79 -9.06
N ILE A 108 -4.63 0.35 -7.89
CA ILE A 108 -5.55 1.13 -7.05
C ILE A 108 -4.83 2.30 -6.36
N ASP A 109 -3.61 2.07 -5.90
CA ASP A 109 -2.82 3.05 -5.14
C ASP A 109 -2.15 4.11 -6.02
N GLN A 110 -2.27 3.99 -7.35
CA GLN A 110 -1.82 5.04 -8.26
C GLN A 110 -2.64 6.32 -8.01
N PRO A 111 -1.98 7.43 -7.60
CA PRO A 111 -2.68 8.67 -7.37
C PRO A 111 -3.30 9.13 -8.69
N ALA A 112 -4.60 9.44 -8.67
CA ALA A 112 -5.26 10.13 -9.76
C ALA A 112 -4.44 11.40 -10.03
N ASN A 113 -3.77 11.45 -11.19
CA ASN A 113 -2.98 12.61 -11.54
C ASN A 113 -3.93 13.81 -11.58
N PRO A 114 -3.74 14.85 -10.75
CA PRO A 114 -4.68 15.98 -10.69
C PRO A 114 -4.78 16.72 -12.03
N ALA A 115 -3.83 16.50 -12.94
CA ALA A 115 -3.87 16.98 -14.34
C ALA A 115 -4.94 16.29 -15.21
N ASP A 116 -5.39 15.08 -14.86
CA ASP A 116 -6.43 14.32 -15.59
C ASP A 116 -7.81 14.44 -14.92
N SER A 117 -7.95 15.27 -13.88
CA SER A 117 -9.23 15.54 -13.25
C SER A 117 -10.08 16.37 -14.22
N VAL A 118 -11.19 15.82 -14.67
CA VAL A 118 -12.08 16.50 -15.62
C VAL A 118 -13.41 16.79 -14.96
N MET A 119 -13.77 18.07 -14.87
CA MET A 119 -15.07 18.50 -14.37
C MET A 119 -16.10 18.26 -15.46
N VAL A 120 -17.15 17.50 -15.15
CA VAL A 120 -18.34 17.39 -16.01
C VAL A 120 -19.34 18.45 -15.58
N MET A 121 -19.51 19.48 -16.41
CA MET A 121 -20.50 20.54 -16.19
C MET A 121 -21.92 19.99 -16.40
N PRO A 122 -22.96 20.61 -15.79
CA PRO A 122 -24.36 20.16 -15.92
C PRO A 122 -24.92 20.22 -17.35
N ASN A 123 -24.19 20.82 -18.30
CA ASN A 123 -24.48 20.81 -19.74
C ASN A 123 -23.80 19.65 -20.51
N GLY A 124 -23.11 18.74 -19.81
CA GLY A 124 -22.41 17.60 -20.39
C GLY A 124 -21.02 17.93 -20.96
N GLN A 125 -20.51 19.15 -20.79
CA GLN A 125 -19.14 19.48 -21.19
C GLN A 125 -18.12 18.95 -20.18
N VAL A 126 -17.01 18.46 -20.73
CA VAL A 126 -15.90 17.84 -20.02
C VAL A 126 -14.73 18.84 -20.07
N VAL A 127 -14.38 19.46 -18.93
CA VAL A 127 -13.36 20.53 -18.85
C VAL A 127 -12.21 20.10 -17.92
N PRO A 128 -10.93 20.19 -18.36
CA PRO A 128 -9.78 19.87 -17.50
C PRO A 128 -9.64 20.87 -16.35
N LEU A 129 -9.40 20.37 -15.12
CA LEU A 129 -9.27 21.17 -13.90
C LEU A 129 -7.99 22.04 -13.83
N SER A 130 -7.15 22.06 -14.86
CA SER A 130 -5.82 22.72 -14.84
C SER A 130 -5.82 24.25 -14.99
N HIS A 131 -6.98 24.90 -14.88
CA HIS A 131 -7.08 26.37 -14.97
C HIS A 131 -7.82 26.94 -13.75
N HIS A 132 -7.15 26.99 -12.60
CA HIS A 132 -7.40 28.01 -11.58
C HIS A 132 -6.15 28.27 -10.74
#